data_AF-A0A947IHL9-F1
#
_entry.id   AF-A0A947IHL9-F1
#
_cell.length_a   1.000
_cell.length_b   1.000
_cell.length_c   1.000
_cell.angle_alpha   90.00
_cell.angle_beta   90.00
_cell.angle_gamma   90.00
#
_symmetry.space_group_name_H-M   'P 1'
#
loop_
_entity.id
_entity.type
_entity.pdbx_description
1 polymer ?
#
loop_
_entity_poly.entity_id
_entity_poly.type
_entity_poly.pdbx_seq_one_letter_code
_entity_poly.pdbx_strand_id
1 'polypeptide(L)'
;MKKSTYLLASLLLCLISTSVFADCAARAVYRAPEIPELSETSYEQVAQLEQDVQFYIKDADQRLLECENKSSPLAYNFAIGRMERVAKAYNELAEFYNRATVASIYAR
;
A
#
# COMPACT_ATOMS: atom_id res chain seq x y z
N MET A 1 2.51 -28.03 41.09
CA MET A 1 2.64 -26.68 40.50
C MET A 1 3.41 -26.63 39.17
N LYS A 2 4.50 -27.39 38.96
CA LYS A 2 5.31 -27.35 37.72
C LYS A 2 4.56 -27.70 36.41
N LYS A 3 3.54 -28.55 36.43
CA LYS A 3 2.78 -28.93 35.22
C LYS A 3 1.94 -27.78 34.63
N SER A 4 1.46 -26.86 35.46
CA SER A 4 0.62 -25.73 35.02
C SER A 4 1.41 -24.67 34.27
N THR A 5 2.68 -24.46 34.64
CA THR A 5 3.59 -23.51 33.98
C THR A 5 3.97 -23.94 32.56
N TYR A 6 4.10 -25.23 32.29
CA TYR A 6 4.38 -25.73 30.93
C TYR A 6 3.16 -25.61 30.00
N LEU A 7 1.94 -25.82 30.53
CA LEU A 7 0.69 -25.64 29.79
C LEU A 7 0.46 -24.17 29.41
N LEU A 8 0.67 -23.24 30.35
CA LEU A 8 0.59 -21.80 30.09
C LEU A 8 1.65 -21.33 29.08
N ALA A 9 2.88 -21.82 29.17
CA ALA A 9 3.94 -21.49 28.22
C ALA A 9 3.65 -22.01 26.80
N SER A 10 3.12 -23.23 26.66
CA SER A 10 2.67 -23.76 25.35
C SER A 10 1.49 -22.97 24.77
N LEU A 11 0.52 -22.57 25.60
CA LEU A 11 -0.62 -21.78 25.14
C LEU A 11 -0.20 -20.40 24.63
N LEU A 12 0.75 -19.75 25.31
CA LEU A 12 1.31 -18.46 24.91
C LEU A 12 2.08 -18.56 23.58
N LEU A 13 2.82 -19.65 23.33
CA LEU A 13 3.53 -19.88 22.08
C LEU A 13 2.59 -20.12 20.88
N CYS A 14 1.41 -20.70 21.10
CA CYS A 14 0.42 -20.88 20.04
C CYS A 14 -0.31 -19.58 19.64
N LEU A 15 -0.37 -18.57 20.50
CA LEU A 15 -1.04 -17.30 20.20
C LEU A 15 -0.19 -16.34 19.36
N ILE A 16 1.13 -16.53 19.33
CA ILE A 16 2.06 -15.66 18.57
C ILE A 16 2.02 -15.97 17.06
N SER A 17 1.63 -17.19 16.68
CA SER A 17 1.64 -17.61 15.27
C SER A 17 0.49 -16.97 14.47
N THR A 18 -0.67 -16.72 15.10
CA THR A 18 -1.84 -16.17 14.40
C THR A 18 -1.71 -14.69 14.02
N SER A 19 -0.91 -13.92 14.77
CA SER A 19 -0.67 -12.49 14.46
C SER A 19 0.25 -12.26 13.26
N VAL A 20 1.08 -13.25 12.89
CA VAL A 20 2.03 -13.13 11.76
C VAL A 20 1.30 -13.15 10.41
N PHE A 21 0.12 -13.78 10.35
CA PHE A 21 -0.65 -13.94 9.11
C PHE A 21 -1.38 -12.66 8.68
N ALA A 22 -1.94 -11.90 9.64
CA ALA A 22 -2.52 -10.58 9.35
C ALA A 22 -1.44 -9.53 8.99
N ASP A 23 -0.22 -9.70 9.49
CA ASP A 23 0.91 -8.79 9.25
C ASP A 23 1.43 -8.86 7.81
N CYS A 24 1.34 -10.02 7.14
CA CYS A 24 1.94 -10.20 5.81
C CYS A 24 1.35 -9.24 4.76
N ALA A 25 0.02 -9.25 4.59
CA ALA A 25 -0.65 -8.40 3.61
C ALA A 25 -0.54 -6.91 3.96
N ALA A 26 -0.65 -6.54 5.24
CA ALA A 26 -0.45 -5.16 5.68
C ALA A 26 0.98 -4.68 5.37
N ARG A 27 1.98 -5.54 5.60
CA ARG A 27 3.38 -5.24 5.33
C ARG A 27 3.64 -5.10 3.83
N ALA A 28 3.01 -5.92 2.98
CA ALA A 28 3.15 -5.84 1.52
C ALA A 28 2.93 -4.42 1.00
N VAL A 29 1.98 -3.69 1.58
CA VAL A 29 1.54 -2.34 1.14
C VAL A 29 2.03 -1.18 2.01
N TYR A 30 2.95 -1.41 2.96
CA TYR A 30 3.31 -0.39 3.96
C TYR A 30 4.10 0.80 3.39
N ARG A 31 4.91 0.59 2.34
CA ARG A 31 5.81 1.61 1.74
C ARG A 31 5.16 2.38 0.57
N ALA A 32 3.93 2.85 0.78
CA ALA A 32 3.30 3.72 -0.20
C ALA A 32 4.10 5.02 -0.34
N PRO A 33 4.32 5.54 -1.56
CA PRO A 33 4.89 6.86 -1.75
C PRO A 33 3.94 7.92 -1.20
N GLU A 34 4.50 9.05 -0.80
CA GLU A 34 3.71 10.20 -0.43
C GLU A 34 3.06 10.80 -1.67
N ILE A 35 1.75 11.03 -1.61
CA ILE A 35 1.00 11.69 -2.67
C ILE A 35 0.73 13.12 -2.20
N PRO A 36 1.40 14.13 -2.78
CA PRO A 36 1.25 15.51 -2.34
C PRO A 36 -0.13 16.07 -2.66
N GLU A 37 -0.58 17.08 -1.92
CA GLU A 37 -1.78 17.81 -2.28
C GLU A 37 -1.58 18.67 -3.54
N LEU A 38 -2.67 18.99 -4.24
CA LEU A 38 -2.64 19.81 -5.46
C LEU A 38 -1.96 21.17 -5.26
N SER A 39 -2.10 21.77 -4.07
CA SER A 39 -1.48 23.07 -3.75
C SER A 39 0.03 22.99 -3.49
N GLU A 40 0.57 21.79 -3.31
CA GLU A 40 1.94 21.56 -2.85
C GLU A 40 2.82 20.88 -3.90
N THR A 41 2.35 20.75 -5.14
CA THR A 41 3.05 20.02 -6.20
C THR A 41 3.19 20.82 -7.50
N SER A 42 4.11 20.40 -8.37
CA SER A 42 4.33 20.93 -9.72
C SER A 42 4.13 19.85 -10.77
N TYR A 43 4.00 20.25 -12.04
CA TYR A 43 3.89 19.30 -13.16
C TYR A 43 5.08 18.33 -13.18
N GLU A 44 6.30 18.84 -13.03
CA GLU A 44 7.53 18.04 -13.03
C GLU A 44 7.58 17.05 -11.86
N GLN A 45 7.09 17.46 -10.69
CA GLN A 45 7.01 16.59 -9.52
C GLN A 45 5.99 15.47 -9.72
N VAL A 46 4.83 15.76 -10.32
CA VAL A 46 3.82 14.75 -10.65
C VAL A 46 4.35 13.77 -11.71
N ALA A 47 5.11 14.24 -12.71
CA ALA A 47 5.74 13.37 -13.69
C ALA A 47 6.80 12.44 -13.06
N GLN A 48 7.55 12.91 -12.07
CA GLN A 48 8.50 12.06 -11.35
C GLN A 48 7.78 11.06 -10.43
N LEU A 49 6.68 11.49 -9.79
CA LEU A 49 5.86 10.66 -8.90
C LEU A 49 5.26 9.44 -9.62
N GLU A 50 5.04 9.52 -10.93
CA GLU A 50 4.59 8.41 -11.76
C GLU A 50 5.44 7.15 -11.56
N GLN A 51 6.77 7.30 -11.60
CA GLN A 51 7.70 6.18 -11.49
C GLN A 51 7.64 5.55 -10.09
N ASP A 52 7.53 6.38 -9.06
CA ASP A 52 7.46 5.93 -7.66
C ASP A 52 6.16 5.17 -7.39
N VAL A 53 5.03 5.67 -7.92
CA VAL A 53 3.73 4.99 -7.81
C VAL A 53 3.73 3.68 -8.59
N GLN A 54 4.24 3.66 -9.82
CA GLN A 54 4.36 2.43 -10.62
C GLN A 54 5.23 1.38 -9.92
N PHE A 55 6.39 1.79 -9.39
CA PHE A 55 7.28 0.91 -8.64
C PHE A 55 6.59 0.35 -7.40
N TYR A 56 5.93 1.20 -6.61
CA TYR A 56 5.20 0.79 -5.42
C TYR A 56 4.10 -0.23 -5.73
N ILE A 57 3.26 0.02 -6.74
CA ILE A 57 2.18 -0.90 -7.10
C ILE A 57 2.74 -2.26 -7.50
N LYS A 58 3.81 -2.28 -8.29
CA LYS A 58 4.45 -3.52 -8.72
C LYS A 58 5.12 -4.28 -7.57
N ASP A 59 5.86 -3.59 -6.70
CA ASP A 59 6.50 -4.18 -5.51
C ASP A 59 5.44 -4.73 -4.54
N ALA A 60 4.39 -3.95 -4.27
CA ALA A 60 3.32 -4.32 -3.38
C ALA A 60 2.53 -5.53 -3.89
N ASP A 61 2.22 -5.57 -5.19
CA ASP A 61 1.55 -6.71 -5.84
C ASP A 61 2.39 -7.99 -5.69
N GLN A 62 3.67 -7.93 -6.06
CA GLN A 62 4.58 -9.07 -5.92
C GLN A 62 4.65 -9.58 -4.47
N ARG A 63 4.80 -8.68 -3.51
CA ARG A 63 4.88 -9.04 -2.08
C ARG A 63 3.56 -9.56 -1.54
N LEU A 64 2.43 -9.12 -2.10
CA LEU A 64 1.11 -9.61 -1.73
C LEU A 64 0.86 -11.03 -2.28
N LEU A 65 1.35 -11.34 -3.49
CA LEU A 65 1.35 -12.70 -4.05
C LEU A 65 2.17 -13.66 -3.17
N GLU A 66 3.32 -13.22 -2.67
CA GLU A 66 4.13 -14.00 -1.71
C GLU A 66 3.40 -14.26 -0.37
N CYS A 67 2.34 -13.48 -0.07
CA CYS A 67 1.50 -13.61 1.11
C CYS A 67 0.24 -14.47 0.90
N GLU A 68 -0.09 -14.93 -0.31
CA GLU A 68 -1.43 -15.45 -0.65
C GLU A 68 -1.90 -16.59 0.29
N ASN A 69 -1.03 -17.54 0.62
CA ASN A 69 -1.34 -18.65 1.55
C ASN A 69 -1.25 -18.27 3.04
N LYS A 70 -0.87 -17.03 3.35
CA LYS A 70 -0.58 -16.52 4.69
C LYS A 70 -1.48 -15.35 5.08
N SER A 71 -2.33 -14.85 4.18
CA SER A 71 -3.22 -13.73 4.46
C SER A 71 -4.66 -14.22 4.55
N SER A 72 -5.46 -13.63 5.43
CA SER A 72 -6.91 -13.81 5.36
C SER A 72 -7.47 -13.10 4.11
N PRO A 73 -8.58 -13.56 3.53
CA PRO A 73 -9.22 -12.86 2.41
C PRO A 73 -9.52 -11.39 2.72
N LEU A 74 -9.92 -11.09 3.96
CA LEU A 74 -10.17 -9.73 4.40
C LEU A 74 -8.89 -8.87 4.38
N ALA A 75 -7.77 -9.37 4.92
CA ALA A 75 -6.51 -8.65 4.93
C ALA A 75 -5.94 -8.46 3.51
N TYR A 76 -6.11 -9.45 2.63
CA TYR A 76 -5.78 -9.32 1.21
C TYR A 76 -6.56 -8.18 0.54
N ASN A 77 -7.89 -8.15 0.72
CA ASN A 77 -8.74 -7.10 0.16
C ASN A 77 -8.40 -5.70 0.71
N PHE A 78 -8.02 -5.60 1.99
CA PHE A 78 -7.53 -4.34 2.56
C PHE A 78 -6.24 -3.86 1.89
N ALA A 79 -5.32 -4.78 1.57
CA ALA A 79 -4.08 -4.45 0.86
C ALA A 79 -4.37 -3.94 -0.55
N ILE A 80 -5.21 -4.64 -1.31
CA ILE A 80 -5.67 -4.20 -2.64
C ILE A 80 -6.30 -2.80 -2.56
N GLY A 81 -7.25 -2.59 -1.65
CA GLY A 81 -7.88 -1.29 -1.49
C GLY A 81 -6.92 -0.16 -1.10
N ARG A 82 -5.79 -0.46 -0.43
CA ARG A 82 -4.73 0.52 -0.17
C ARG A 82 -3.98 0.88 -1.44
N MET A 83 -3.62 -0.09 -2.27
CA MET A 83 -2.97 0.14 -3.56
C MET A 83 -3.86 0.98 -4.49
N GLU A 84 -5.16 0.66 -4.55
CA GLU A 84 -6.15 1.41 -5.34
C GLU A 84 -6.26 2.88 -4.89
N ARG A 85 -6.25 3.15 -3.58
CA ARG A 85 -6.29 4.53 -3.07
C ARG A 85 -5.07 5.35 -3.49
N VAL A 86 -3.87 4.75 -3.46
CA VAL A 86 -2.63 5.43 -3.91
C VAL A 86 -2.71 5.73 -5.40
N ALA A 87 -3.09 4.74 -6.22
CA ALA A 87 -3.24 4.91 -7.66
C ALA A 87 -4.30 5.99 -8.00
N LYS A 88 -5.44 5.99 -7.30
CA LYS A 88 -6.49 6.99 -7.49
C LYS A 88 -6.00 8.41 -7.17
N ALA A 89 -5.31 8.60 -6.05
CA ALA A 89 -4.80 9.90 -5.65
C ALA A 89 -3.76 10.43 -6.66
N TYR A 90 -2.86 9.57 -7.15
CA TYR A 90 -1.94 9.93 -8.24
C TYR A 90 -2.69 10.30 -9.53
N ASN A 91 -3.68 9.50 -9.94
CA ASN A 91 -4.43 9.77 -11.17
C ASN A 91 -5.16 11.12 -11.12
N GLU A 92 -5.70 11.51 -9.96
CA GLU A 92 -6.33 12.81 -9.77
C GLU A 92 -5.34 13.98 -9.96
N LEU A 93 -4.11 13.85 -9.44
CA LEU A 93 -3.03 14.81 -9.69
C LEU A 93 -2.68 14.87 -11.18
N ALA A 94 -2.39 13.72 -11.80
CA ALA A 94 -1.99 13.63 -13.19
C ALA A 94 -3.05 14.24 -14.13
N GLU A 95 -4.33 13.94 -13.89
CA GLU A 95 -5.43 14.53 -14.63
C GLU A 95 -5.53 16.05 -14.50
N PHE A 96 -5.35 16.59 -13.29
CA PHE A 96 -5.38 18.03 -13.05
C PHE A 96 -4.30 18.74 -13.87
N TYR A 97 -3.05 18.26 -13.78
CA TYR A 97 -1.92 18.87 -14.48
C TYR A 97 -1.99 18.68 -15.99
N ASN A 98 -2.48 17.54 -16.47
CA ASN A 98 -2.71 17.34 -17.91
C ASN A 98 -3.74 18.33 -18.47
N ARG A 99 -4.85 18.57 -17.75
CA ARG A 99 -5.85 19.58 -18.16
C ARG A 99 -5.29 20.99 -18.13
N ALA A 100 -4.50 21.34 -17.11
CA ALA A 100 -3.87 22.65 -17.00
C ALA A 100 -2.90 22.94 -18.17
N THR A 101 -2.08 21.95 -18.55
CA THR A 101 -1.17 22.05 -19.68
C THR A 101 -1.93 22.26 -20.99
N VAL A 102 -2.97 21.47 -21.25
CA VAL A 102 -3.82 21.61 -22.46
C VAL A 102 -4.44 23.01 -22.51
N ALA A 103 -5.04 23.49 -21.42
CA ALA A 103 -5.65 24.81 -21.37
C ALA A 103 -4.64 25.94 -21.66
N SER A 104 -3.40 25.83 -21.16
CA SER A 104 -2.34 26.81 -21.41
C SER A 104 -1.89 26.87 -22.88
N ILE A 105 -1.97 25.76 -23.61
CA ILE A 105 -1.57 25.68 -25.03
C ILE A 105 -2.58 26.42 -25.92
N TYR A 106 -3.88 26.30 -25.62
CA TYR A 106 -4.95 26.91 -26.41
C TYR A 106 -5.30 28.36 -26.00
N ALA A 107 -4.70 28.88 -24.93
CA ALA A 107 -4.87 30.26 -24.49
C ALA A 107 -3.81 31.23 -25.06
N ARG A 108 -2.91 30.75 -25.93
CA ARG A 108 -1.94 31.55 -26.71
C ARG A 108 -2.39 31.65 -28.16
#